data_AF-A0A1G0QRP5-F1
#
_entry.id   AF-A0A1G0QRP5-F1
#
_cell.length_a   1.000
_cell.length_b   1.000
_cell.length_c   1.000
_cell.angle_alpha   90.00
_cell.angle_beta   90.00
_cell.angle_gamma   90.00
#
_symmetry.space_group_name_H-M   'P 1'
#
loop_
_entity.id
_entity.type
_entity.pdbx_description
1 polymer ?
#
loop_
_entity_poly.entity_id
_entity_poly.type
_entity_poly.pdbx_seq_one_letter_code
_entity_poly.pdbx_strand_id
1 'polypeptide(L)'
;MNLIRVALIPVFFVFAACSSLVLKPVDFAWPVESVLHVNDEGFVKEDRHTLFFNAKVLFLEETGDSTAYLDKDLRIIRDTEGYYFVTSQNFKNVYVFIGIDGELNLDNKIEISEEEGMSNPAFNQRLPYVELVDNGKKTLLSNEGIENEVQQ
;
A
#
# COMPACT_ATOMS: atom_id res chain seq x y z
N MET A 1 -23.00 58.68 -37.94
CA MET A 1 -23.43 58.07 -36.66
C MET A 1 -22.71 56.73 -36.54
N ASN A 2 -21.93 56.57 -35.47
CA ASN A 2 -20.76 55.70 -35.42
C ASN A 2 -21.09 54.20 -35.47
N LEU A 3 -20.52 53.50 -36.44
CA LEU A 3 -20.43 52.03 -36.44
C LEU A 3 -19.27 51.62 -35.54
N ILE A 4 -19.60 51.16 -34.33
CA ILE A 4 -18.65 50.56 -33.40
C ILE A 4 -18.12 49.27 -34.03
N ARG A 5 -16.86 49.29 -34.49
CA ARG A 5 -16.13 48.09 -34.92
C ARG A 5 -15.67 47.36 -33.66
N VAL A 6 -16.43 46.36 -33.22
CA VAL A 6 -15.98 45.43 -32.19
C VAL A 6 -14.87 44.57 -32.81
N ALA A 7 -13.63 44.93 -32.53
CA ALA A 7 -12.48 44.11 -32.89
C ALA A 7 -12.51 42.86 -32.01
N LEU A 8 -12.74 41.70 -32.63
CA LEU A 8 -12.73 40.39 -31.99
C LEU A 8 -11.26 40.06 -31.65
N ILE A 9 -10.83 40.37 -30.42
CA ILE A 9 -9.49 40.03 -29.92
C ILE A 9 -9.50 38.53 -29.60
N PRO A 10 -8.72 37.69 -30.28
CA PRO A 10 -8.58 36.30 -29.88
C PRO A 10 -7.77 36.27 -28.59
N VAL A 11 -8.45 35.96 -27.48
CA VAL A 11 -7.82 35.70 -26.19
C VAL A 11 -7.01 34.42 -26.34
N PHE A 12 -5.71 34.57 -26.59
CA PHE A 12 -4.76 33.47 -26.64
C PHE A 12 -4.57 32.97 -25.21
N PHE A 13 -5.33 31.95 -24.81
CA PHE A 13 -5.10 31.22 -23.57
C PHE A 13 -3.76 30.48 -23.69
N VAL A 14 -2.70 31.07 -23.14
CA VAL A 14 -1.41 30.41 -23.02
C VAL A 14 -1.54 29.39 -21.89
N PHE A 15 -1.90 28.15 -22.24
CA PHE A 15 -1.74 27.02 -21.32
C PHE A 15 -0.24 26.80 -21.13
N ALA A 16 0.30 27.27 -20.01
CA ALA A 16 1.64 26.92 -19.59
C ALA A 16 1.67 25.40 -19.33
N ALA A 17 2.18 24.63 -20.28
CA ALA A 17 2.50 23.23 -20.08
C ALA A 17 3.68 23.17 -19.10
N CYS A 18 3.40 22.98 -17.82
CA CYS A 18 4.41 22.68 -16.82
C CYS A 18 4.96 21.28 -17.14
N SER A 19 6.06 21.21 -17.89
CA SER A 19 6.72 19.93 -18.15
C SER A 19 7.46 19.49 -16.88
N SER A 20 6.92 18.52 -16.16
CA SER A 20 7.65 17.85 -15.09
C SER A 20 8.63 16.83 -15.68
N LEU A 21 9.86 16.81 -15.16
CA LEU A 21 10.80 15.74 -15.46
C LEU A 21 10.32 14.47 -14.75
N VAL A 22 10.18 13.37 -15.49
CA VAL A 22 9.73 12.07 -14.97
C VAL A 22 10.77 11.01 -15.28
N LEU A 23 11.24 10.29 -14.26
CA LEU A 23 12.16 9.17 -14.40
C LEU A 23 11.36 7.86 -14.40
N LYS A 24 11.54 7.04 -15.44
CA LYS A 24 10.92 5.70 -15.59
C LYS A 24 11.88 4.76 -16.34
N PRO A 25 11.92 3.45 -16.00
CA PRO A 25 11.21 2.82 -14.88
C PRO A 25 11.93 3.08 -13.55
N VAL A 26 11.18 2.99 -12.45
CA VAL A 26 11.71 2.96 -11.09
C VAL A 26 11.26 1.65 -10.47
N ASP A 27 12.15 1.02 -9.70
CA ASP A 27 11.83 -0.16 -8.91
C ASP A 27 11.90 0.23 -7.43
N PHE A 28 10.75 0.22 -6.76
CA PHE A 28 10.62 0.55 -5.35
C PHE A 28 10.63 -0.67 -4.43
N ALA A 29 10.76 -1.88 -4.99
CA ALA A 29 10.54 -3.11 -4.25
C ALA A 29 11.53 -3.29 -3.11
N TRP A 30 11.03 -3.80 -1.99
CA TRP A 30 11.89 -4.30 -0.91
C TRP A 30 12.24 -5.76 -1.22
N PRO A 31 13.53 -6.14 -1.20
CA PRO A 31 13.94 -7.48 -1.60
C PRO A 31 13.42 -8.58 -0.68
N VAL A 32 13.11 -8.24 0.58
CA VAL A 32 12.63 -9.15 1.62
C VAL A 32 11.62 -8.39 2.48
N GLU A 33 10.62 -9.09 3.01
CA GLU A 33 9.70 -8.52 3.99
C GLU A 33 10.41 -8.04 5.27
N SER A 34 9.79 -7.08 5.94
CA SER A 34 10.14 -6.67 7.30
C SER A 34 9.09 -7.20 8.27
N VAL A 35 9.55 -7.90 9.31
CA VAL A 35 8.73 -8.36 10.43
C VAL A 35 9.03 -7.44 11.62
N LEU A 36 8.03 -6.67 12.03
CA LEU A 36 8.19 -5.55 12.95
C LEU A 36 7.36 -5.78 14.21
N HIS A 37 8.03 -5.86 15.35
CA HIS A 37 7.35 -5.95 16.62
C HIS A 37 6.63 -4.65 16.94
N VAL A 38 5.34 -4.73 17.31
CA VAL A 38 4.57 -3.56 17.76
C VAL A 38 4.88 -3.33 19.24
N ASN A 39 5.36 -2.13 19.60
CA ASN A 39 5.67 -1.84 20.99
C ASN A 39 4.41 -1.62 21.85
N ASP A 40 4.57 -1.50 23.18
CA ASP A 40 3.47 -1.30 24.13
C ASP A 40 2.64 -0.03 23.84
N GLU A 41 3.28 0.97 23.21
CA GLU A 41 2.65 2.22 22.79
C GLU A 41 1.93 2.11 21.44
N GLY A 42 2.01 0.97 20.76
CA GLY A 42 1.38 0.68 19.47
C GLY A 42 2.15 1.16 18.24
N PHE A 43 3.41 1.56 18.39
CA PHE A 43 4.25 2.02 17.30
C PHE A 43 5.09 0.88 16.70
N VAL A 44 5.29 0.95 15.40
CA VAL A 44 6.24 0.12 14.66
C VAL A 44 7.33 0.99 14.06
N LYS A 45 8.55 0.46 14.00
CA LYS A 45 9.70 1.12 13.38
C LYS A 45 10.45 0.14 12.48
N GLU A 46 10.55 0.47 11.21
CA GLU A 46 11.38 -0.20 10.21
C GLU A 46 12.66 0.63 10.03
N ASP A 47 13.79 0.14 10.54
CA ASP A 47 15.06 0.89 10.54
C ASP A 47 15.79 0.84 9.18
N ARG A 48 15.60 -0.21 8.38
CA ARG A 48 16.34 -0.43 7.12
C ARG A 48 15.84 0.49 5.99
N HIS A 49 14.57 0.82 6.03
CA HIS A 49 13.77 1.48 5.02
C HIS A 49 13.04 2.71 5.58
N THR A 50 13.31 3.07 6.85
CA THR A 50 12.91 4.33 7.50
C THR A 50 11.39 4.54 7.48
N LEU A 51 10.65 3.59 8.04
CA LEU A 51 9.19 3.67 8.19
C LEU A 51 8.82 3.67 9.68
N PHE A 52 7.99 4.60 10.12
CA PHE A 52 7.56 4.69 11.53
C PHE A 52 6.11 5.17 11.60
N PHE A 53 5.23 4.38 12.23
CA PHE A 53 3.81 4.73 12.35
C PHE A 53 3.14 4.01 13.52
N ASN A 54 1.93 4.45 13.86
CA ASN A 54 1.09 3.84 14.88
C ASN A 54 0.18 2.77 14.27
N ALA A 55 0.37 1.52 14.66
CA ALA A 55 -0.38 0.37 14.15
C ALA A 55 -1.73 0.13 14.84
N LYS A 56 -2.06 0.81 15.95
CA LYS A 56 -3.31 0.55 16.70
C LYS A 56 -4.56 0.70 15.84
N VAL A 57 -4.58 1.71 14.98
CA VAL A 57 -5.71 1.97 14.08
C VAL A 57 -5.94 0.80 13.14
N LEU A 58 -4.86 0.16 12.68
CA LEU A 58 -4.92 -1.01 11.81
C LEU A 58 -5.46 -2.24 12.55
N PHE A 59 -5.00 -2.52 13.76
CA PHE A 59 -5.53 -3.64 14.57
C PHE A 59 -6.99 -3.43 14.96
N LEU A 60 -7.38 -2.20 15.29
CA LEU A 60 -8.77 -1.86 15.58
C LEU A 60 -9.66 -2.07 14.34
N GLU A 61 -9.20 -1.65 13.17
CA GLU A 61 -9.91 -1.84 11.90
C GLU A 61 -10.08 -3.31 11.54
N GLU A 62 -9.07 -4.15 11.81
CA GLU A 62 -9.11 -5.58 11.50
C GLU A 62 -9.98 -6.37 12.49
N THR A 63 -9.88 -6.07 13.79
CA THR A 63 -10.40 -6.95 14.85
C THR A 63 -11.58 -6.35 15.62
N GLY A 64 -11.81 -5.04 15.51
CA GLY A 64 -12.71 -4.29 16.38
C GLY A 64 -12.17 -4.07 17.80
N ASP A 65 -10.92 -4.49 18.09
CA ASP A 65 -10.28 -4.38 19.40
C ASP A 65 -9.00 -3.51 19.32
N SER A 66 -8.99 -2.41 20.06
CA SER A 66 -7.87 -1.46 20.10
C SER A 66 -6.64 -1.98 20.84
N THR A 67 -6.73 -3.14 21.50
CA THR A 67 -5.65 -3.80 22.25
C THR A 67 -5.09 -5.04 21.55
N ALA A 68 -5.68 -5.45 20.42
CA ALA A 68 -5.28 -6.64 19.68
C ALA A 68 -3.84 -6.60 19.13
N TYR A 69 -3.18 -5.44 19.19
CA TYR A 69 -1.79 -5.26 18.78
C TYR A 69 -0.76 -5.80 19.78
N LEU A 70 -1.17 -6.05 21.04
CA LEU A 70 -0.26 -6.49 22.10
C LEU A 70 0.34 -7.87 21.74
N ASP A 71 1.66 -8.00 21.89
CA ASP A 71 2.42 -9.21 21.56
C ASP A 71 2.26 -9.68 20.11
N LYS A 72 2.01 -8.76 19.18
CA LYS A 72 1.89 -9.05 17.73
C LYS A 72 3.03 -8.45 16.93
N ASP A 73 3.36 -9.15 15.86
CA ASP A 73 4.28 -8.67 14.83
C ASP A 73 3.49 -8.23 13.60
N LEU A 74 3.87 -7.08 13.05
CA LEU A 74 3.36 -6.56 11.79
C LEU A 74 4.32 -6.94 10.67
N ARG A 75 3.80 -7.47 9.57
CA ARG A 75 4.57 -7.86 8.39
C ARG A 75 4.31 -6.86 7.29
N ILE A 76 5.39 -6.34 6.70
CA ILE A 76 5.33 -5.33 5.66
C ILE A 76 6.28 -5.68 4.53
N ILE A 77 5.81 -5.58 3.29
CA ILE A 77 6.66 -5.59 2.10
C ILE A 77 6.23 -4.46 1.17
N ARG A 78 7.18 -3.91 0.41
CA ARG A 78 6.91 -2.90 -0.61
C ARG A 78 7.12 -3.49 -2.00
N ASP A 79 6.17 -3.33 -2.90
CA ASP A 79 6.27 -3.83 -4.28
C ASP A 79 7.04 -2.88 -5.20
N THR A 80 7.15 -3.24 -6.48
CA THR A 80 7.87 -2.47 -7.50
C THR A 80 7.24 -1.13 -7.81
N GLU A 81 5.92 -1.01 -7.66
CA GLU A 81 5.16 0.22 -7.95
C GLU A 81 5.17 1.18 -6.75
N GLY A 82 5.57 0.67 -5.58
CA GLY A 82 5.79 1.44 -4.36
C GLY A 82 4.67 1.30 -3.34
N TYR A 83 3.75 0.36 -3.52
CA TYR A 83 2.70 0.02 -2.57
C TYR A 83 3.24 -0.84 -1.43
N TYR A 84 2.71 -0.60 -0.23
CA TYR A 84 3.04 -1.34 0.98
C TYR A 84 1.94 -2.35 1.28
N PHE A 85 2.29 -3.62 1.33
CA PHE A 85 1.41 -4.71 1.74
C PHE A 85 1.65 -4.99 3.21
N VAL A 86 0.59 -4.94 4.02
CA VAL A 86 0.67 -5.03 5.47
C VAL A 86 -0.30 -6.10 5.97
N THR A 87 0.20 -6.98 6.85
CA THR A 87 -0.64 -7.95 7.56
C THR A 87 -0.05 -8.36 8.91
N SER A 88 -0.78 -9.15 9.69
CA SER A 88 -0.32 -9.74 10.94
C SER A 88 -0.98 -11.10 11.17
N GLN A 89 -0.53 -11.81 12.19
CA GLN A 89 -1.23 -13.00 12.67
C GLN A 89 -2.67 -12.63 13.09
N ASN A 90 -3.62 -13.50 12.77
CA ASN A 90 -5.06 -13.38 12.94
C ASN A 90 -5.75 -12.35 12.04
N PHE A 91 -5.03 -11.70 11.12
CA PHE A 91 -5.67 -10.84 10.13
C PHE A 91 -6.39 -11.70 9.10
N LYS A 92 -7.59 -11.27 8.71
CA LYS A 92 -8.38 -11.75 7.58
C LYS A 92 -8.02 -11.03 6.29
N ASN A 93 -7.38 -9.87 6.40
CA ASN A 93 -7.05 -9.01 5.28
C ASN A 93 -5.55 -8.79 5.11
N VAL A 94 -5.16 -8.47 3.88
CA VAL A 94 -3.92 -7.75 3.57
C VAL A 94 -4.31 -6.32 3.24
N TYR A 95 -3.70 -5.36 3.93
CA TYR A 95 -3.93 -3.94 3.71
C TYR A 95 -2.86 -3.40 2.77
N VAL A 96 -3.29 -2.69 1.74
CA VAL A 96 -2.42 -2.08 0.74
C VAL A 96 -2.41 -0.57 0.95
N PHE A 97 -1.23 -0.01 1.19
CA PHE A 97 -1.04 1.42 1.38
C PHE A 97 -0.15 2.04 0.31
N ILE A 98 -0.34 3.32 0.05
CA ILE A 98 0.57 4.15 -0.72
C ILE A 98 1.10 5.30 0.14
N GLY A 99 2.40 5.60 0.00
CA GLY A 99 3.02 6.72 0.71
C GLY A 99 2.77 8.05 0.00
N ILE A 100 2.15 9.02 0.67
CA ILE A 100 1.87 10.36 0.15
C ILE A 100 2.16 11.39 1.25
N ASP A 101 2.98 12.40 0.97
CA ASP A 101 3.20 13.58 1.82
C ASP A 101 3.39 13.30 3.34
N GLY A 102 4.15 12.25 3.68
CA GLY A 102 4.43 11.88 5.07
C GLY A 102 3.38 10.97 5.72
N GLU A 103 2.43 10.47 4.95
CA GLU A 103 1.36 9.59 5.39
C GLU A 103 1.36 8.27 4.60
N LEU A 104 0.80 7.21 5.21
CA LEU A 104 0.40 5.99 4.52
C LEU A 104 -1.11 6.03 4.33
N ASN A 105 -1.55 6.18 3.08
CA ASN A 105 -2.96 6.20 2.74
C ASN A 105 -3.41 4.79 2.33
N LEU A 106 -4.56 4.35 2.84
CA LEU A 106 -5.12 3.05 2.49
C LEU A 106 -5.62 3.09 1.05
N ASP A 107 -4.99 2.31 0.19
CA ASP A 107 -5.35 2.19 -1.22
C ASP A 107 -6.38 1.07 -1.41
N ASN A 108 -6.13 -0.09 -0.80
CA ASN A 108 -6.99 -1.26 -0.91
C ASN A 108 -6.98 -2.14 0.35
N LYS A 109 -8.03 -2.94 0.54
CA LYS A 109 -8.13 -3.99 1.54
C LYS A 109 -8.45 -5.30 0.81
N ILE A 110 -7.49 -6.21 0.77
CA ILE A 110 -7.61 -7.49 0.10
C ILE A 110 -8.04 -8.53 1.13
N GLU A 111 -9.30 -8.97 1.03
CA GLU A 111 -9.81 -10.04 1.88
C GLU A 111 -9.18 -11.38 1.48
N ILE A 112 -8.54 -12.04 2.44
CA ILE A 112 -7.92 -13.37 2.25
C ILE A 112 -8.89 -14.48 2.70
N SER A 113 -9.72 -14.19 3.69
CA SER A 113 -10.67 -15.13 4.31
C SER A 113 -11.79 -14.39 5.03
N GLU A 114 -13.04 -14.80 4.82
CA GLU A 114 -14.21 -14.20 5.49
C GLU A 114 -14.28 -14.56 6.99
N GLU A 115 -13.88 -15.79 7.34
CA GLU A 115 -14.16 -16.36 8.67
C GLU A 115 -12.90 -16.49 9.53
N GLU A 116 -11.82 -17.03 8.98
CA GLU A 116 -10.61 -17.39 9.70
C GLU A 116 -9.48 -16.39 9.47
N GLY A 117 -8.81 -15.95 10.54
CA GLY A 117 -7.60 -15.14 10.42
C GLY A 117 -6.38 -15.98 10.04
N MET A 118 -5.43 -15.37 9.34
CA MET A 118 -4.18 -16.00 8.94
C MET A 118 -3.36 -16.42 10.16
N SER A 119 -2.78 -17.61 10.11
CA SER A 119 -2.12 -18.18 11.29
C SER A 119 -0.64 -17.82 11.41
N ASN A 120 0.07 -17.80 10.29
CA ASN A 120 1.49 -17.46 10.17
C ASN A 120 1.75 -16.94 8.76
N PRO A 121 1.19 -15.75 8.43
CA PRO A 121 1.40 -15.16 7.12
C PRO A 121 2.88 -14.81 6.92
N ALA A 122 3.35 -14.79 5.69
CA ALA A 122 4.65 -14.26 5.28
C ALA A 122 4.58 -13.78 3.83
N PHE A 123 5.31 -12.73 3.50
CA PHE A 123 5.40 -12.20 2.15
C PHE A 123 6.71 -12.59 1.48
N ASN A 124 6.62 -12.90 0.18
CA ASN A 124 7.77 -13.04 -0.72
C ASN A 124 7.59 -12.11 -1.92
N GLN A 125 8.68 -11.51 -2.39
CA GLN A 125 8.66 -10.77 -3.65
C GLN A 125 8.60 -11.77 -4.83
N ARG A 126 7.58 -11.63 -5.70
CA ARG A 126 7.38 -12.46 -6.90
C ARG A 126 6.98 -11.59 -8.09
N LEU A 127 7.96 -10.84 -8.60
CA LEU A 127 7.75 -9.85 -9.65
C LEU A 127 6.82 -10.35 -10.78
N PRO A 128 5.77 -9.60 -11.14
CA PRO A 128 5.42 -8.25 -10.65
C PRO A 128 4.61 -8.21 -9.34
N TYR A 129 4.33 -9.36 -8.73
CA TYR A 129 3.42 -9.53 -7.60
C TYR A 129 4.13 -9.65 -6.24
N VAL A 130 3.32 -9.61 -5.18
CA VAL A 130 3.67 -10.07 -3.85
C VAL A 130 3.02 -11.43 -3.63
N GLU A 131 3.78 -12.43 -3.20
CA GLU A 131 3.25 -13.73 -2.81
C GLU A 131 3.02 -13.73 -1.29
N LEU A 132 1.77 -13.88 -0.88
CA LEU A 132 1.39 -14.20 0.50
C LEU A 132 1.44 -15.71 0.69
N VAL A 133 2.12 -16.16 1.74
CA VAL A 133 2.16 -17.55 2.17
C VAL A 133 1.58 -17.66 3.57
N ASP A 134 0.55 -18.48 3.76
CA ASP A 134 0.01 -18.83 5.09
C ASP A 134 -0.28 -20.34 5.13
N ASN A 135 0.31 -21.05 6.10
CA ASN A 135 0.23 -22.52 6.21
C ASN A 135 0.52 -23.30 4.91
N GLY A 136 1.43 -22.78 4.08
CA GLY A 136 1.78 -23.39 2.79
C GLY A 136 0.82 -23.10 1.64
N LYS A 137 -0.34 -22.47 1.90
CA LYS A 137 -1.17 -21.86 0.85
C LYS A 137 -0.46 -20.62 0.33
N LYS A 138 -0.37 -20.50 -0.99
CA LYS A 138 0.23 -19.36 -1.68
C LYS A 138 -0.84 -18.58 -2.42
N THR A 139 -0.80 -17.26 -2.29
CA THR A 139 -1.71 -16.34 -2.96
C THR A 139 -0.88 -15.23 -3.58
N LEU A 140 -1.04 -14.98 -4.88
CA LEU A 140 -0.41 -13.84 -5.54
C LEU A 140 -1.30 -12.61 -5.37
N LEU A 141 -0.67 -11.50 -5.02
CA LEU A 141 -1.32 -10.22 -4.74
C LEU A 141 -0.75 -9.13 -5.65
N SER A 142 -1.64 -8.32 -6.21
CA SER A 142 -1.35 -6.98 -6.71
C SER A 142 -1.97 -5.94 -5.78
N ASN A 143 -1.72 -4.65 -6.04
CA ASN A 143 -2.40 -3.57 -5.32
C ASN A 143 -3.93 -3.62 -5.54
N GLU A 144 -4.41 -4.22 -6.63
CA GLU A 144 -5.83 -4.33 -6.98
C GLU A 144 -6.53 -5.53 -6.31
N GLY A 145 -5.79 -6.58 -5.94
CA GLY A 145 -6.38 -7.75 -5.29
C GLY A 145 -5.63 -9.06 -5.45
N ILE A 146 -6.36 -10.16 -5.32
CA ILE A 146 -5.86 -11.51 -5.55
C ILE A 146 -5.76 -11.77 -7.05
N GLU A 147 -4.57 -12.16 -7.49
CA GLU A 147 -4.32 -12.55 -8.86
C GLU A 147 -4.65 -14.03 -9.04
N ASN A 148 -5.56 -14.32 -9.97
CA ASN A 148 -5.83 -15.70 -10.34
C ASN A 148 -4.60 -16.25 -11.05
N GLU A 149 -4.08 -17.40 -10.61
CA GLU A 149 -3.07 -18.14 -11.36
C GLU A 149 -3.59 -18.33 -12.79
N VAL A 150 -2.99 -17.64 -13.76
CA VAL A 150 -3.10 -18.07 -15.16
C VAL A 150 -2.33 -19.39 -15.19
N GLN A 151 -3.08 -20.51 -15.14
CA GLN A 151 -2.53 -21.83 -15.39
C GLN A 151 -1.72 -21.74 -16.70
N GLN A 152 -0.40 -21.83 -16.60
CA GLN A 152 0.49 -21.97 -17.74
C GLN A 152 0.42 -23.41 -18.26
#